data_AF-A0AA88LBT8-F1
#
_entry.id   AF-A0AA88LBT8-F1
#
_cell.length_a   1.000
_cell.length_b   1.000
_cell.length_c   1.000
_cell.angle_alpha   90.00
_cell.angle_beta   90.00
_cell.angle_gamma   90.00
#
_symmetry.space_group_name_H-M   'P 1'
#
loop_
_entity.id
_entity.type
_entity.pdbx_description
1 polymer ?
#
loop_
_entity_poly.entity_id
_entity_poly.type
_entity_poly.pdbx_seq_one_letter_code
_entity_poly.pdbx_strand_id
1 'polypeptide(L)' 'MNRFGGRNRISTKLTVSSCNDIAVLVGGTIVSGHFDKKIRFWDERTDASHNDILLNGKITSLDVSKGK' A
#
# COMPACT_ATOMS: atom_id res chain seq x y z
N MET A 1 -1.76 -23.36 -23.78
CA MET A 1 -0.91 -22.65 -22.79
C MET A 1 -1.60 -21.34 -22.48
N ASN A 2 -2.58 -21.36 -21.58
CA ASN A 2 -3.46 -20.20 -21.37
C ASN A 2 -3.77 -20.18 -19.87
N ARG A 3 -3.44 -19.08 -19.16
CA ARG A 3 -4.31 -18.40 -18.17
C ARG A 3 -3.65 -17.08 -17.73
N PHE A 4 -3.57 -16.09 -18.63
CA PHE A 4 -3.55 -14.69 -18.21
C PHE A 4 -4.99 -14.28 -17.88
N GLY A 5 -5.51 -14.85 -16.79
CA GLY A 5 -6.79 -14.43 -16.21
C GLY A 5 -6.54 -13.33 -15.21
N GLY A 6 -6.16 -12.14 -15.67
CA GLY A 6 -6.10 -10.95 -14.83
C GLY A 6 -7.52 -10.60 -14.40
N ARG A 7 -7.93 -11.00 -13.19
CA ARG A 7 -9.20 -10.56 -12.63
C ARG A 7 -9.06 -9.07 -12.36
N ASN A 8 -9.79 -8.25 -13.11
CA ASN A 8 -9.90 -6.82 -12.80
C ASN A 8 -10.76 -6.71 -11.52
N ARG A 9 -10.10 -6.54 -10.37
CA ARG A 9 -10.74 -6.60 -9.06
C ARG A 9 -10.78 -5.20 -8.46
N ILE A 10 -11.99 -4.68 -8.25
CA ILE A 10 -12.21 -3.46 -7.48
C ILE A 10 -12.36 -3.86 -6.01
N SER A 11 -11.59 -3.22 -5.12
CA SER A 11 -11.73 -3.40 -3.68
C SER A 11 -11.57 -2.08 -2.95
N THR A 12 -12.33 -1.89 -1.88
CA THR A 12 -12.22 -0.72 -1.00
C THR A 12 -11.46 -1.12 0.24
N LYS A 13 -10.34 -0.45 0.51
CA LYS A 13 -9.56 -0.62 1.75
C LYS A 13 -9.87 0.55 2.68
N LEU A 14 -10.41 0.25 3.85
CA LEU A 14 -10.73 1.25 4.86
C LEU A 14 -9.56 1.42 5.83
N THR A 15 -9.24 2.67 6.14
CA THR A 15 -8.24 3.07 7.15
C THR A 15 -8.93 3.94 8.20
N VAL A 16 -8.41 3.92 9.43
CA VAL A 16 -8.92 4.71 10.57
C VAL A 16 -8.46 6.18 10.52
N SER A 17 -7.56 6.53 9.59
CA SER A 17 -6.97 7.87 9.50
C SER A 17 -6.89 8.39 8.06
N SER A 18 -6.61 9.68 7.91
CA SER A 18 -6.43 10.31 6.59
C SER A 18 -5.18 9.78 5.90
N CYS A 19 -5.37 9.26 4.69
CA CYS A 19 -4.30 8.91 3.76
C CYS A 19 -3.77 10.18 3.09
N ASN A 20 -2.49 10.49 3.31
CA ASN A 20 -1.86 11.68 2.78
C ASN A 20 -1.11 11.41 1.48
N ASP A 21 -0.57 10.20 1.31
CA ASP A 21 0.12 9.80 0.08
C ASP A 21 0.10 8.28 -0.13
N ILE A 22 0.27 7.85 -1.39
CA ILE A 22 0.29 6.44 -1.82
C ILE A 22 1.43 6.21 -2.81
N ALA A 23 2.16 5.11 -2.63
CA ALA A 23 3.16 4.63 -3.57
C ALA A 23 2.93 3.15 -3.92
N VAL A 24 3.44 2.71 -5.08
CA VAL A 24 3.30 1.32 -5.54
C VAL A 24 4.68 0.72 -5.75
N LEU A 25 4.93 -0.41 -5.07
CA LEU A 25 6.16 -1.18 -5.21
C LEU A 25 6.08 -2.11 -6.41
N VAL A 26 7.25 -2.47 -6.94
CA VAL A 26 7.37 -3.53 -7.93
C VAL A 26 6.82 -4.82 -7.33
N GLY A 27 5.85 -5.43 -8.00
CA GLY A 27 5.19 -6.65 -7.53
C GLY A 27 3.75 -6.46 -7.04
N GLY A 28 3.21 -5.25 -7.08
CA GLY A 28 1.79 -4.99 -6.81
C GLY A 28 1.45 -4.73 -5.34
N THR A 29 2.46 -4.44 -4.51
CA THR A 29 2.25 -3.96 -3.15
C THR A 29 2.02 -2.46 -3.17
N ILE A 30 0.87 -2.04 -2.64
CA ILE A 30 0.50 -0.64 -2.44
C ILE A 30 0.95 -0.25 -1.03
N VAL A 31 1.56 0.92 -0.89
CA VAL A 31 2.02 1.49 0.37
C VAL A 31 1.31 2.82 0.56
N SER A 32 0.66 3.02 1.70
CA SER A 32 0.00 4.28 2.02
C SER A 32 0.52 4.90 3.30
N GLY A 33 0.69 6.22 3.27
CA GLY A 33 1.21 7.03 4.37
C GLY A 33 0.11 7.88 5.00
N HIS A 34 0.01 7.85 6.33
CA HIS A 34 -1.16 8.39 7.04
C HIS A 34 -0.82 9.48 8.08
N PHE A 35 -1.84 10.27 8.43
CA PHE A 35 -1.76 11.29 9.49
C PHE A 35 -1.51 10.69 10.89
N ASP A 36 -1.98 9.47 11.13
CA ASP A 36 -1.77 8.71 12.39
C ASP A 36 -0.35 8.16 12.56
N LYS A 37 0.57 8.59 11.68
CA LYS A 37 1.99 8.21 11.66
C LYS A 37 2.25 6.77 11.21
N LYS A 38 1.25 6.09 10.64
CA LYS A 38 1.42 4.73 10.12
C LYS A 38 1.71 4.72 8.62
N ILE A 39 2.67 3.90 8.22
CA ILE A 39 2.79 3.38 6.85
C ILE A 39 2.05 2.04 6.83
N ARG A 40 1.13 1.85 5.89
CA ARG A 40 0.36 0.60 5.72
C ARG A 40 0.72 -0.06 4.41
N PHE A 41 0.91 -1.38 4.44
CA PHE A 41 1.21 -2.19 3.27
C PHE A 41 0.00 -3.03 2.88
N TRP A 42 -0.37 -2.96 1.62
CA TRP A 42 -1.48 -3.69 1.02
C TRP A 42 -0.95 -4.48 -0.17
N ASP A 43 -1.12 -5.79 -0.16
CA ASP A 43 -0.81 -6.62 -1.32
C ASP A 43 -2.10 -6.88 -2.09
N GLU A 44 -2.11 -6.71 -3.41
CA GLU A 44 -3.29 -7.00 -4.23
C GLU A 44 -3.60 -8.51 -4.27
N ARG A 45 -2.57 -9.35 -4.14
CA ARG A 45 -2.68 -10.81 -4.24
C ARG A 45 -3.24 -11.43 -2.98
N THR A 46 -2.92 -10.83 -1.83
CA THR A 46 -3.36 -11.29 -0.51
C THR A 46 -4.27 -10.22 0.07
N ASP A 47 -5.55 -10.51 0.32
CA ASP A 47 -6.56 -9.49 0.65
C ASP A 47 -6.33 -8.76 2.01
N ALA A 48 -5.18 -8.97 2.65
CA ALA A 48 -4.81 -8.52 3.98
C ALA A 48 -3.85 -7.32 3.95
N SER A 49 -4.04 -6.35 4.85
CA SER A 49 -2.97 -5.42 5.24
C SER A 49 -1.95 -6.20 6.05
N HIS A 50 -0.84 -6.56 5.42
CA HIS A 50 0.05 -7.52 6.03
C HIS A 50 0.93 -6.89 7.12
N ASN A 51 1.19 -5.57 7.07
CA ASN A 51 2.08 -4.89 8.01
C ASN A 51 1.75 -3.39 8.13
N ASP A 52 1.88 -2.84 9.34
CA ASP A 52 1.90 -1.40 9.62
C ASP A 52 3.26 -1.04 10.23
N ILE A 53 3.85 0.09 9.82
CA ILE A 53 5.03 0.69 10.48
C ILE A 53 4.60 1.99 11.13
N LEU A 54 4.82 2.13 12.44
CA LEU A 54 4.57 3.37 13.17
C LEU A 54 5.83 4.26 13.18
N LEU A 55 5.64 5.53 12.83
CA LEU A 55 6.68 6.56 12.85
C LEU A 55 6.42 7.59 13.95
N ASN A 56 7.42 8.45 14.23
CA ASN A 56 7.32 9.47 15.27
C ASN A 56 6.51 10.71 14.83
N GLY A 57 6.42 10.94 13.52
CA GLY A 57 5.74 12.08 12.90
C GLY A 57 4.67 11.66 11.90
N LYS A 58 3.75 12.59 11.60
CA LYS A 58 2.75 12.38 10.55
C LYS A 58 3.44 12.23 9.21
N ILE A 59 2.86 11.40 8.34
CA ILE A 59 3.40 11.20 6.99
C ILE A 59 2.79 12.24 6.08
N THR A 60 3.60 12.84 5.21
CA THR A 60 3.15 13.89 4.28
C THR A 60 3.37 13.50 2.82
N SER A 61 4.37 12.67 2.55
CA SER A 61 4.63 12.08 1.25
C SER A 61 5.39 10.75 1.39
N LEU A 62 5.37 9.94 0.33
CA LEU A 62 6.13 8.71 0.16
C LEU A 62 6.83 8.71 -1.20
N ASP A 63 8.05 8.19 -1.26
CA ASP A 63 8.77 7.96 -2.51
C ASP A 63 9.36 6.54 -2.53
N VAL A 64 9.41 5.93 -3.71
CA VAL A 64 9.89 4.56 -3.90
C VAL A 64 10.97 4.57 -4.96
N SER A 65 12.18 4.18 -4.55
CA SER A 65 13.28 3.91 -5.46
C SER A 65 13.47 2.40 -5.63
N LYS A 66 14.01 2.01 -6.79
CA LYS A 66 14.53 0.65 -6.97
C LYS A 66 15.85 0.56 -6.20
N GLY A 67 15.97 -0.41 -5.31
CA GLY A 67 17.27 -0.80 -4.76
C GLY A 67 18.20 -1.24 -5.90
N LYS A 68 19.52 -1.03 -5.71
CA LYS A 68 20.53 -1.51 -6.67
C LYS A 68 20.46 -3.02 -6.88
#